data_AF-A0A0K1Q6I0-F1
#
_entry.id   AF-A0A0K1Q6I0-F1
#
_cell.length_a   1.000
_cell.length_b   1.000
_cell.length_c   1.000
_cell.angle_alpha   90.00
_cell.angle_beta   90.00
_cell.angle_gamma   90.00
#
_symmetry.space_group_name_H-M   'P 1'
#
loop_
_entity.id
_entity.type
_entity.pdbx_description
1 polymer ?
#
loop_
_entity_poly.entity_id
_entity_poly.type
_entity_poly.pdbx_seq_one_letter_code
_entity_poly.pdbx_strand_id
1 'polypeptide(L)'
;MLIKELAPIAEAIGRHDADLARQLRRAMSSVPLNVSEGAAQRGARRNSHYSIALGSAREALSALRTAAAWGYVPEPSADIIDRFDKVTATLYVIAQR
;
A
#
# COMPACT_ATOMS: atom_id res chain seq x y z
N MET A 1 -2.43 -11.59 -4.86
CA MET A 1 -2.53 -10.63 -3.73
C MET A 1 -1.34 -9.71 -3.85
N LEU A 2 -1.54 -8.38 -3.87
CA LEU A 2 -0.47 -7.39 -4.14
C LEU A 2 0.80 -7.62 -3.32
N ILE A 3 0.69 -8.00 -2.04
CA ILE A 3 1.88 -8.27 -1.20
C ILE A 3 2.79 -9.37 -1.79
N LYS A 4 2.24 -10.43 -2.40
CA LYS A 4 3.06 -11.51 -2.99
C LYS A 4 3.90 -11.00 -4.17
N GLU A 5 3.39 -10.04 -4.92
CA GLU A 5 4.08 -9.47 -6.07
C GLU A 5 5.08 -8.39 -5.66
N LEU A 6 4.77 -7.64 -4.59
CA LEU A 6 5.66 -6.61 -4.05
C LEU A 6 6.77 -7.19 -3.16
N ALA A 7 6.64 -8.43 -2.66
CA ALA A 7 7.64 -9.07 -1.82
C ALA A 7 9.05 -9.10 -2.47
N PRO A 8 9.24 -9.61 -3.70
CA PRO A 8 10.55 -9.59 -4.36
C PRO A 8 11.04 -8.17 -4.68
N ILE A 9 10.13 -7.22 -4.96
CA ILE A 9 10.50 -5.81 -5.18
C ILE A 9 11.03 -5.20 -3.88
N ALA A 10 10.38 -5.44 -2.75
CA ALA A 10 10.84 -4.98 -1.45
C ALA A 10 12.19 -5.58 -1.05
N GLU A 11 12.49 -6.83 -1.44
CA GLU A 11 13.83 -7.42 -1.28
C GLU A 11 14.87 -6.72 -2.16
N ALA A 12 14.52 -6.42 -3.41
CA ALA A 12 15.40 -5.67 -4.31
C ALA A 12 15.70 -4.27 -3.77
N ILE A 13 14.68 -3.53 -3.33
CA ILE A 13 14.83 -2.24 -2.67
C ILE A 13 15.73 -2.38 -1.43
N GLY A 14 15.50 -3.41 -0.61
CA GLY A 14 16.23 -3.61 0.65
C GLY A 14 17.74 -3.86 0.49
N ARG A 15 18.19 -4.27 -0.69
CA ARG A 15 19.62 -4.38 -1.02
C ARG A 15 20.32 -3.01 -1.17
N HIS A 16 19.54 -1.95 -1.42
CA HIS A 16 20.03 -0.58 -1.56
C HIS A 16 19.62 0.29 -0.36
N ASP A 17 18.37 0.14 0.09
CA ASP A 17 17.75 0.95 1.13
C ASP A 17 16.82 0.07 1.99
N ALA A 18 17.37 -0.41 3.12
CA ALA A 18 16.63 -1.24 4.05
C ALA A 18 15.47 -0.49 4.72
N ASP A 19 15.57 0.83 4.88
CA ASP A 19 14.53 1.62 5.52
C ASP A 19 13.32 1.78 4.61
N LEU A 20 13.55 2.11 3.33
CA LEU A 20 12.48 2.22 2.34
C LEU A 20 11.78 0.88 2.11
N ALA A 21 12.54 -0.22 2.07
CA ALA A 21 11.96 -1.56 1.99
C ALA A 21 11.08 -1.89 3.22
N ARG A 22 11.54 -1.52 4.42
CA ARG A 22 10.78 -1.68 5.66
C ARG A 22 9.51 -0.82 5.66
N GLN A 23 9.57 0.42 5.18
CA GLN A 23 8.40 1.30 5.02
C GLN A 23 7.38 0.68 4.07
N LEU A 24 7.81 0.22 2.89
CA LEU A 24 6.94 -0.46 1.91
C LEU A 24 6.24 -1.68 2.53
N ARG A 25 6.97 -2.53 3.24
CA ARG A 25 6.40 -3.72 3.90
C ARG A 25 5.37 -3.35 4.95
N ARG A 26 5.67 -2.36 5.80
CA ARG A 26 4.73 -1.90 6.84
C ARG A 26 3.46 -1.30 6.23
N ALA A 27 3.61 -0.40 5.27
CA ALA A 27 2.49 0.21 4.56
C ALA A 27 1.60 -0.85 3.90
N MET A 28 2.18 -1.77 3.10
CA MET A 28 1.42 -2.83 2.46
C MET A 28 0.75 -3.80 3.42
N SER A 29 1.37 -4.10 4.56
CA SER A 29 0.78 -4.98 5.59
C SER A 29 -0.36 -4.29 6.33
N SER A 30 -0.27 -2.97 6.54
CA SER A 30 -1.30 -2.16 7.20
C SER A 30 -2.63 -2.16 6.43
N VAL A 31 -2.59 -2.24 5.10
CA VAL A 31 -3.81 -2.23 4.25
C VAL A 31 -4.79 -3.36 4.59
N PRO A 32 -4.45 -4.65 4.44
CA PRO A 32 -5.39 -5.74 4.74
C PRO A 32 -5.76 -5.80 6.23
N LEU A 33 -4.84 -5.43 7.15
CA LEU A 33 -5.11 -5.40 8.58
C LEU A 33 -6.22 -4.39 8.92
N ASN A 34 -6.07 -3.15 8.45
CA ASN A 34 -7.09 -2.11 8.68
C ASN A 34 -8.39 -2.39 7.93
N VAL A 35 -8.35 -3.00 6.73
CA VAL A 35 -9.58 -3.44 6.05
C VAL A 35 -10.33 -4.47 6.89
N SER A 36 -9.63 -5.48 7.41
CA SER A 36 -10.25 -6.52 8.23
C SER A 36 -10.79 -5.97 9.55
N GLU A 37 -10.05 -5.08 10.22
CA GLU A 37 -10.51 -4.44 11.45
C GLU A 37 -11.73 -3.55 11.19
N GLY A 38 -11.68 -2.71 10.15
CA GLY A 38 -12.78 -1.83 9.76
C GLY A 38 -14.06 -2.60 9.43
N ALA A 39 -13.95 -3.78 8.80
CA ALA A 39 -15.08 -4.64 8.47
C ALA A 39 -15.86 -5.13 9.70
N ALA A 40 -15.21 -5.22 10.86
CA ALA A 40 -15.84 -5.59 12.13
C ALA A 40 -16.41 -4.39 12.91
N GLN A 41 -16.21 -3.15 12.43
CA GLN A 41 -16.61 -1.92 13.12
C GLN A 41 -17.82 -1.24 12.45
N ARG A 42 -18.36 -0.20 13.09
CA ARG A 42 -19.46 0.64 12.57
C ARG A 42 -19.15 2.13 12.77
N GLY A 43 -19.85 2.99 12.02
CA GLY A 43 -19.77 4.44 12.13
C GLY A 43 -18.36 4.99 11.95
N ALA A 44 -18.02 6.05 12.69
CA ALA A 44 -16.74 6.75 12.56
C ALA A 44 -15.50 5.83 12.71
N ARG A 45 -15.58 4.80 13.56
CA ARG A 45 -14.46 3.88 13.77
C ARG A 45 -14.17 3.03 12.53
N ARG A 46 -15.21 2.50 11.86
CA ARG A 46 -15.09 1.81 10.56
C ARG A 46 -14.41 2.71 9.53
N ASN A 47 -14.84 3.97 9.45
CA ASN A 47 -14.35 4.91 8.45
C ASN A 47 -12.89 5.33 8.70
N SER A 48 -12.50 5.46 9.97
CA SER A 48 -11.10 5.67 10.36
C SER A 48 -10.20 4.53 9.87
N HIS A 49 -10.56 3.27 10.12
CA HIS A 49 -9.77 2.13 9.63
C HIS A 49 -9.62 2.12 8.10
N TYR A 50 -10.70 2.37 7.35
CA TYR A 50 -10.60 2.44 5.89
C TYR A 50 -9.81 3.64 5.39
N SER A 51 -9.83 4.77 6.10
CA SER A 51 -8.98 5.92 5.81
C SER A 51 -7.50 5.61 6.04
N ILE A 52 -7.17 4.87 7.12
CA ILE A 52 -5.81 4.39 7.38
C ILE A 52 -5.36 3.43 6.28
N ALA A 53 -6.20 2.46 5.90
CA ALA A 53 -5.90 1.55 4.80
C ALA A 53 -5.66 2.30 3.47
N LEU A 54 -6.47 3.34 3.18
CA LEU A 54 -6.30 4.20 2.01
C LEU A 54 -4.94 4.92 2.05
N GLY A 55 -4.59 5.50 3.19
CA GLY A 55 -3.31 6.16 3.40
C GLY A 55 -2.13 5.21 3.18
N SER A 56 -2.18 4.03 3.81
CA SER A 56 -1.14 3.00 3.68
C SER A 56 -0.99 2.47 2.25
N ALA A 57 -2.09 2.33 1.49
CA ALA A 57 -2.00 1.92 0.08
C ALA A 57 -1.31 3.00 -0.77
N ARG A 58 -1.63 4.27 -0.56
CA ARG A 58 -0.96 5.40 -1.23
C ARG A 58 0.52 5.49 -0.85
N GLU A 59 0.83 5.33 0.42
CA GLU A 59 2.20 5.34 0.93
C GLU A 59 3.05 4.22 0.30
N ALA A 60 2.50 3.01 0.18
CA ALA A 60 3.19 1.92 -0.49
C ALA A 60 3.48 2.20 -1.97
N LEU A 61 2.52 2.77 -2.72
CA LEU A 61 2.77 3.19 -4.11
C LEU A 61 3.82 4.29 -4.19
N SER A 62 3.79 5.26 -3.27
CA SER A 62 4.82 6.29 -3.17
C SER A 62 6.20 5.69 -2.88
N ALA A 63 6.32 4.70 -1.98
CA ALA A 63 7.59 4.04 -1.70
C ALA A 63 8.16 3.32 -2.94
N LEU A 64 7.30 2.68 -3.75
CA LEU A 64 7.71 2.06 -5.02
C LEU A 64 8.23 3.09 -6.02
N ARG A 65 7.51 4.20 -6.21
CA ARG A 65 7.93 5.30 -7.10
C ARG A 65 9.22 5.97 -6.62
N THR A 66 9.36 6.16 -5.31
CA THR A 66 10.58 6.70 -4.71
C THR A 66 11.76 5.77 -4.97
N ALA A 67 11.60 4.46 -4.79
CA ALA A 67 12.65 3.49 -5.07
C ALA A 67 13.06 3.48 -6.56
N ALA A 68 12.09 3.65 -7.46
CA ALA A 68 12.37 3.78 -8.89
C ALA A 68 13.10 5.08 -9.23
N ALA A 69 12.69 6.21 -8.64
CA ALA A 69 13.35 7.51 -8.83
C ALA A 69 14.81 7.51 -8.32
N TRP A 70 15.10 6.76 -7.26
CA TRP A 70 16.48 6.54 -6.78
C TRP A 70 17.28 5.55 -7.65
N GLY A 71 16.63 4.85 -8.59
CA GLY A 71 17.26 3.86 -9.45
C GLY A 71 17.49 2.49 -8.80
N TYR A 72 16.85 2.18 -7.67
CA TYR A 72 17.02 0.89 -6.98
C TYR A 72 16.28 -0.25 -7.68
N VAL A 73 15.15 0.07 -8.32
CA VAL A 73 14.30 -0.86 -9.06
C VAL A 73 13.72 -0.15 -10.29
N PRO A 74 13.21 -0.88 -11.29
CA PRO A 74 12.45 -0.27 -12.39
C PRO A 74 11.16 0.40 -11.91
N GLU A 75 10.63 1.30 -12.73
CA GLU A 75 9.29 1.86 -12.52
C GLU A 75 8.23 0.76 -12.35
N PRO A 76 7.24 0.93 -11.44
CA PRO A 76 6.15 -0.02 -11.30
C PRO A 76 5.41 -0.20 -12.62
N SER A 77 5.06 -1.45 -12.94
CA SER A 77 4.29 -1.75 -14.14
C SER A 77 2.91 -1.09 -14.10
N ALA A 78 2.33 -0.83 -15.27
CA ALA A 78 0.97 -0.30 -15.38
C ALA A 78 -0.07 -1.18 -14.66
N ASP A 79 0.10 -2.50 -14.65
CA ASP A 79 -0.77 -3.43 -13.90
C ASP A 79 -0.69 -3.19 -12.38
N ILE A 80 0.52 -3.01 -11.84
CA ILE A 80 0.69 -2.70 -10.41
C ILE A 80 -0.01 -1.39 -10.09
N ILE A 81 0.21 -0.34 -10.90
CA ILE A 81 -0.40 0.98 -10.70
C ILE A 81 -1.93 0.89 -10.75
N ASP A 82 -2.51 0.27 -11.78
CA ASP A 82 -3.96 0.09 -11.92
C ASP A 82 -4.57 -0.65 -10.71
N ARG A 83 -3.86 -1.64 -10.17
CA ARG A 83 -4.34 -2.35 -8.98
C ARG A 83 -4.27 -1.52 -7.70
N PHE A 84 -3.26 -0.68 -7.54
CA PHE A 84 -3.24 0.32 -6.47
C PHE A 84 -4.38 1.33 -6.63
N ASP A 85 -4.63 1.81 -7.84
CA ASP A 85 -5.71 2.76 -8.13
C ASP A 85 -7.08 2.14 -7.82
N LYS A 86 -7.31 0.89 -8.21
CA LYS A 86 -8.54 0.14 -7.85
C LYS A 86 -8.71 0.01 -6.33
N VAL A 87 -7.65 -0.35 -5.60
CA VAL A 87 -7.70 -0.47 -4.13
C VAL A 87 -7.99 0.88 -3.49
N THR A 88 -7.26 1.93 -3.88
CA THR A 88 -7.42 3.27 -3.30
C THR A 88 -8.78 3.88 -3.63
N ALA A 89 -9.28 3.71 -4.86
CA ALA A 89 -10.62 4.14 -5.25
C ALA A 89 -11.71 3.43 -4.42
N THR A 90 -11.59 2.11 -4.25
CA THR A 90 -12.53 1.33 -3.42
C THR A 90 -12.52 1.83 -1.98
N LEU A 91 -11.34 1.96 -1.37
CA LEU A 91 -11.16 2.43 -0.01
C LEU A 91 -11.71 3.86 0.18
N TYR A 92 -11.47 4.75 -0.79
CA TYR A 92 -11.97 6.12 -0.77
C TYR A 92 -13.51 6.18 -0.76
N VAL A 93 -14.18 5.35 -1.56
CA VAL A 93 -15.65 5.28 -1.58
C VAL A 93 -16.19 4.75 -0.25
N ILE A 94 -15.62 3.69 0.29
CA ILE A 94 -16.16 3.05 1.50
C ILE A 94 -15.83 3.80 2.80
N ALA A 95 -14.73 4.57 2.82
CA ALA A 95 -14.33 5.39 3.96
C ALA A 95 -15.25 6.61 4.17
N GLN A 96 -16.00 7.01 3.15
CA GLN A 96 -16.91 8.16 3.19
C GLN A 96 -18.38 7.80 3.46
N ARG A 97 -18.68 6.51 3.67
CA ARG A 97 -20.03 6.01 4.01
C ARG A 97 -20.18 5.87 5.50
#